data_AF-A0A351Q5S7-F1
#
_entry.id   AF-A0A351Q5S7-F1
#
_cell.length_a   1.000
_cell.length_b   1.000
_cell.length_c   1.000
_cell.angle_alpha   90.00
_cell.angle_beta   90.00
_cell.angle_gamma   90.00
#
_symmetry.space_group_name_H-M   'P 1'
#
loop_
_entity.id
_entity.type
_entity.pdbx_description
1 polymer ?
#
loop_
_entity_poly.entity_id
_entity_poly.type
_entity_poly.pdbx_seq_one_letter_code
_entity_poly.pdbx_strand_id
1 'polypeptide(L)' 'MGKSTNNINNKMTNQALAWVARMRSESVTETDFANFADWLNGSEYHQQAWDSALDTWETLGVVSHLP' A
#
# COMPACT_ATOMS: atom_id res chain seq x y z
N MET A 1 -8.81 23.83 -11.99
CA MET A 1 -7.77 23.21 -11.13
C MET A 1 -8.31 21.88 -10.62
N GLY A 2 -7.66 20.74 -10.91
CA GLY A 2 -8.19 19.41 -10.52
C GLY A 2 -7.36 18.20 -11.00
N LYS A 3 -6.32 18.40 -11.82
CA LYS A 3 -5.50 17.30 -12.35
C LYS A 3 -4.34 16.87 -11.43
N SER A 4 -3.82 17.74 -10.56
CA SER A 4 -2.67 17.41 -9.69
C SER A 4 -3.01 16.44 -8.56
N THR A 5 -4.14 16.65 -7.89
CA THR A 5 -4.55 15.82 -6.74
C THR A 5 -4.83 14.38 -7.15
N ASN A 6 -5.46 14.19 -8.31
CA ASN A 6 -5.81 12.85 -8.81
C ASN A 6 -4.57 12.00 -9.16
N ASN A 7 -3.50 12.65 -9.65
CA ASN A 7 -2.26 11.98 -10.02
C ASN A 7 -1.40 11.63 -8.81
N ILE A 8 -1.37 12.51 -7.79
CA ILE A 8 -0.68 12.24 -6.52
C ILE A 8 -1.35 11.07 -5.80
N ASN A 9 -2.69 11.06 -5.72
CA ASN A 9 -3.42 9.95 -5.11
C ASN A 9 -3.14 8.62 -5.82
N ASN A 10 -3.18 8.59 -7.15
CA ASN A 10 -2.87 7.38 -7.92
C ASN A 10 -1.44 6.89 -7.66
N LYS A 11 -0.46 7.80 -7.57
CA LYS A 11 0.91 7.45 -7.21
C LYS A 11 0.99 6.79 -5.82
N MET A 12 0.33 7.35 -4.82
CA MET A 12 0.38 6.80 -3.45
C MET A 12 -0.34 5.46 -3.35
N THR A 13 -1.47 5.30 -4.03
CA THR A 13 -2.15 4.00 -4.14
C THR A 13 -1.25 2.94 -4.77
N ASN A 14 -0.56 3.26 -5.88
CA ASN A 14 0.34 2.30 -6.51
C ASN A 14 1.52 1.93 -5.61
N GLN A 15 2.08 2.90 -4.88
CA GLN A 15 3.15 2.64 -3.91
C GLN A 15 2.65 1.76 -2.76
N ALA A 16 1.46 2.03 -2.22
CA ALA A 16 0.87 1.22 -1.17
C ALA A 16 0.64 -0.23 -1.62
N LEU A 17 0.10 -0.45 -2.82
CA LEU A 17 -0.08 -1.80 -3.39
C LEU A 17 1.26 -2.52 -3.61
N ALA A 18 2.30 -1.80 -4.05
CA ALA A 18 3.64 -2.37 -4.17
C ALA A 18 4.21 -2.78 -2.81
N TRP A 19 3.96 -1.98 -1.76
CA TRP A 19 4.34 -2.34 -0.39
C TRP A 19 3.56 -3.54 0.15
N VAL A 20 2.25 -3.64 -0.13
CA VAL A 20 1.45 -4.82 0.25
C VAL A 20 2.06 -6.09 -0.36
N ALA A 21 2.42 -6.04 -1.64
CA ALA A 21 3.08 -7.15 -2.31
C ALA A 21 4.48 -7.45 -1.71
N ARG A 22 5.29 -6.41 -1.42
CA ARG A 22 6.63 -6.59 -0.87
C ARG A 22 6.62 -7.19 0.54
N MET A 23 5.75 -6.69 1.42
CA MET A 23 5.64 -7.14 2.82
C MET A 23 5.15 -8.58 2.96
N ARG A 24 4.46 -9.11 1.94
CA ARG A 24 3.99 -10.50 1.90
C ARG A 24 4.90 -11.43 1.07
N SER A 25 5.99 -10.89 0.52
CA SER A 25 6.95 -11.68 -0.24
C SER A 25 7.78 -12.58 0.69
N GLU A 26 8.04 -13.82 0.25
CA GLU A 26 8.93 -14.75 0.96
C GLU A 26 10.38 -14.24 1.08
N SER A 27 10.76 -13.26 0.26
CA SER A 27 12.10 -12.67 0.23
C SER A 27 12.16 -11.27 0.88
N VAL A 28 11.17 -10.89 1.68
CA VAL A 28 11.19 -9.61 2.41
C VAL A 28 12.39 -9.57 3.36
N THR A 29 13.07 -8.43 3.42
CA THR A 29 14.27 -8.23 4.25
C THR A 29 14.03 -7.16 5.32
N GLU A 30 14.91 -7.10 6.32
CA GLU A 30 14.92 -6.02 7.31
C GLU A 30 15.06 -4.62 6.67
N THR A 31 15.83 -4.52 5.59
CA THR A 31 15.97 -3.26 4.83
C THR A 31 14.64 -2.84 4.20
N ASP A 32 13.80 -3.77 3.76
CA ASP A 32 12.47 -3.44 3.24
C ASP A 32 11.55 -2.91 4.33
N PHE A 33 11.62 -3.46 5.55
CA PHE A 33 10.87 -2.94 6.69
C PHE A 33 11.28 -1.52 7.05
N ALA A 34 12.58 -1.23 7.06
CA ALA A 34 13.08 0.11 7.30
C ALA A 34 12.60 1.10 6.22
N ASN A 35 12.77 0.74 4.95
CA ASN A 35 12.32 1.56 3.81
C ASN A 35 10.79 1.76 3.82
N PHE A 36 10.03 0.73 4.21
CA PHE A 36 8.58 0.83 4.36
C PHE A 36 8.19 1.79 5.48
N ALA A 37 8.85 1.69 6.64
CA ALA A 37 8.60 2.59 7.77
C ALA A 37 8.92 4.06 7.40
N ASP A 38 10.03 4.29 6.71
CA ASP A 38 10.40 5.62 6.22
C ASP A 38 9.36 6.16 5.22
N TRP A 39 8.90 5.30 4.30
CA TRP A 39 7.84 5.67 3.37
C TRP A 39 6.54 6.00 4.11
N LEU A 40 6.07 5.13 5.01
CA LEU A 40 4.80 5.28 5.72
C LEU A 40 4.76 6.57 6.56
N ASN A 41 5.86 6.88 7.25
CA ASN A 41 5.97 8.09 8.08
C ASN A 41 6.21 9.37 7.27
N GLY A 42 6.52 9.25 5.97
CA GLY A 42 6.80 10.40 5.11
C GLY A 42 5.59 11.27 4.78
N SER A 43 4.36 10.76 4.93
CA SER A 43 3.13 11.52 4.65
C SER A 43 1.87 10.85 5.21
N GLU A 44 0.92 11.65 5.69
CA GLU A 44 -0.44 11.17 6.03
C GLU A 44 -1.15 10.51 4.83
N TYR A 45 -0.85 10.93 3.59
CA TYR A 45 -1.41 10.34 2.38
C TYR A 45 -0.84 8.94 2.10
N HIS A 46 0.37 8.63 2.57
CA HIS A 46 0.92 7.28 2.49
C HIS A 46 0.21 6.34 3.45
N GLN A 47 -0.06 6.80 4.68
CA GLN A 47 -0.84 6.03 5.65
C GLN A 47 -2.26 5.75 5.14
N GLN A 48 -2.96 6.77 4.62
CA GLN A 48 -4.29 6.58 4.03
C GLN A 48 -4.28 5.61 2.84
N ALA A 49 -3.26 5.70 1.97
CA ALA A 49 -3.12 4.79 0.85
C ALA A 49 -2.82 3.35 1.29
N TRP A 50 -2.02 3.18 2.35
CA TRP A 50 -1.73 1.88 2.96
C TRP A 50 -2.99 1.24 3.55
N ASP A 51 -3.75 1.98 4.35
CA ASP A 51 -4.98 1.48 4.95
C ASP A 51 -5.99 1.03 3.88
N SER A 52 -6.15 1.83 2.81
CA SER A 52 -7.00 1.48 1.67
C SER A 52 -6.50 0.26 0.89
N ALA A 53 -5.19 0.10 0.73
CA ALA A 53 -4.60 -1.05 0.06
C ALA A 53 -4.79 -2.35 0.88
N LEU A 54 -4.71 -2.27 2.21
CA LEU A 54 -5.02 -3.40 3.09
C LEU A 54 -6.49 -3.81 3.03
N ASP A 55 -7.42 -2.86 3.12
CA ASP A 55 -8.86 -3.13 3.03
C ASP A 55 -9.24 -3.81 1.70
N THR A 56 -8.66 -3.33 0.59
CA THR A 56 -8.83 -3.94 -0.73
C THR A 56 -8.31 -5.38 -0.74
N TRP A 57 -7.13 -5.61 -0.18
CA TRP A 57 -6.50 -6.92 -0.15
C TRP A 57 -7.27 -7.91 0.74
N GLU A 58 -7.73 -7.48 1.91
CA GLU A 58 -8.55 -8.29 2.81
C GLU A 58 -9.87 -8.67 2.16
N THR A 59 -10.54 -7.72 1.50
CA THR A 59 -11.77 -7.99 0.74
C THR A 59 -11.56 -9.07 -0.33
N LEU A 60 -10.47 -8.99 -1.11
CA LEU A 60 -10.15 -9.99 -2.13
C LEU A 60 -9.74 -11.35 -1.54
N GLY A 61 -9.03 -11.35 -0.41
CA GLY A 61 -8.70 -12.56 0.33
C GLY A 61 -9.95 -13.29 0.85
N VAL A 62 -10.92 -12.54 1.39
CA VAL A 62 -12.22 -13.10 1.84
C VAL A 62 -12.97 -13.76 0.67
N VAL A 63 -13.01 -13.12 -0.51
CA VAL A 63 -13.61 -13.71 -1.72
C VAL A 63 -12.93 -15.02 -2.13
N SER A 64 -11.62 -15.15 -1.89
CA SER A 64 -10.84 -16.35 -2.21
C SER A 64 -11.16 -17.55 -1.31
N HIS A 65 -11.85 -17.33 -0.19
CA HIS A 65 -12.26 -18.34 0.79
C HIS A 65 -13.77 -18.64 0.75
N LEU A 66 -14.52 -18.07 -0.18
CA LEU A 66 -15.92 -18.45 -0.40
C LEU A 66 -15.98 -19.84 -1.06
N PRO A 67 -16.84 -20.76 -0.57
CA PRO A 67 -16.93 -22.14 -1.06
C PRO A 67 -17.46 -22.27 -2.49
#